data_AF-A0A5E6XSY5-F1
#
_entry.id   AF-A0A5E6XSY5-F1
#
_cell.length_a   1.000
_cell.length_b   1.000
_cell.length_c   1.000
_cell.angle_alpha   90.00
_cell.angle_beta   90.00
_cell.angle_gamma   90.00
#
_symmetry.space_group_name_H-M   'P 1'
#
loop_
_entity.id
_entity.type
_entity.pdbx_description
1 polymer ?
#
loop_
_entity_poly.entity_id
_entity_poly.type
_entity_poly.pdbx_seq_one_letter_code
_entity_poly.pdbx_strand_id
1 'polypeptide(L)'
;MQKPVTHYSPSITSGSLPVKAAQASVFPSSFDSVLFWDRDVPAVTTPHSIEGVKKTRNEYQQLVAIFLSAHDQITSVFSGGAPNIRDYLEKRIAAGIDYQELNALEAALKKKVIIVELLQRVTMHGSWHDAMLHIGVDALSLSRETIAKFFASDVETERDDEVRLSFYEEFLLSLTAAYVKRILIEAVRILEDASATADAEIHRALAKGEVAYTYRLPIGHGEEAGTVAGAIAIHFADGWTFGLVIDKGIKLLAGLGEALISRATAVGIGALFYSPALANGERFPETALKLPGTTFLPKLPSNLNEIAAAEGTINLPYRIFGDLNRYTLVATPAGGSVSAKVPVRALAFDPTTSSYSFTSNDTPPIILTFPIIHLGGDSTTSPARPAQVPTYTGVTLSPLLVQPESLPAVELPDFRDCIYCFPIESGLPPIYVVFNSPYEGATTRGKYSGRLFNPAKAGGPILDLDWTSAALSQAGIDLVKLHTGRFRPSDANAIMIDRLKKILLGKLVITDVDKRFYTHEIRELERFRALGVVDGVEPNDDGVIWNNTHAATLEDYKVKDAFELLYTPDAIEADRKQSEREYKELGGVK
;
A
#
# COMPACT_ATOMS: atom_id res chain seq x y z
N MET A 1 -37.78 27.33 -11.10
CA MET A 1 -37.78 26.84 -12.49
C MET A 1 -36.39 26.32 -12.80
N GLN A 2 -36.15 25.04 -12.53
CA GLN A 2 -34.94 24.31 -12.93
C GLN A 2 -35.09 23.86 -14.38
N LYS A 3 -34.03 24.00 -15.18
CA LYS A 3 -33.98 23.54 -16.57
C LYS A 3 -34.03 22.00 -16.62
N PRO A 4 -34.64 21.40 -17.65
CA PRO A 4 -34.58 19.95 -17.86
C PRO A 4 -33.16 19.53 -18.23
N VAL A 5 -32.73 18.39 -17.71
CA VAL A 5 -31.49 17.72 -18.07
C VAL A 5 -31.63 17.21 -19.49
N THR A 6 -30.75 17.66 -20.38
CA THR A 6 -30.61 17.15 -21.75
C THR A 6 -30.01 15.74 -21.72
N HIS A 7 -30.78 14.74 -22.14
CA HIS A 7 -30.27 13.42 -22.50
C HIS A 7 -29.41 13.56 -23.76
N TYR A 8 -28.13 13.21 -23.65
CA TYR A 8 -27.24 13.07 -24.81
C TYR A 8 -27.47 11.67 -25.40
N SER A 9 -28.31 11.59 -26.44
CA SER A 9 -28.35 10.42 -27.31
C SER A 9 -27.11 10.43 -28.21
N PRO A 10 -26.27 9.38 -28.24
CA PRO A 10 -25.32 9.21 -29.32
C PRO A 10 -26.10 8.89 -30.61
N SER A 11 -25.78 9.62 -31.67
CA SER A 11 -26.37 9.56 -33.00
C SER A 11 -26.46 8.11 -33.53
N ILE A 12 -27.67 7.59 -33.73
CA ILE A 12 -27.92 6.38 -34.52
C ILE A 12 -28.38 6.80 -35.92
N THR A 13 -27.54 6.54 -36.91
CA THR A 13 -27.88 6.55 -38.34
C THR A 13 -28.98 5.51 -38.63
N SER A 14 -30.05 5.92 -39.32
CA SER A 14 -31.12 5.01 -39.75
C SER A 14 -30.57 3.96 -40.72
N GLY A 15 -30.49 2.73 -40.24
CA GLY A 15 -30.02 1.58 -41.01
C GLY A 15 -30.16 0.32 -40.16
N SER A 16 -31.39 0.02 -39.75
CA SER A 16 -31.74 -1.17 -38.99
C SER A 16 -31.38 -2.44 -39.78
N LEU A 17 -30.28 -3.08 -39.39
CA LEU A 17 -30.10 -4.51 -39.56
C LEU A 17 -30.63 -5.20 -38.30
N PRO A 18 -31.35 -6.33 -38.42
CA PRO A 18 -31.77 -7.09 -37.25
C PRO A 18 -30.53 -7.51 -36.46
N VAL A 19 -30.56 -7.29 -35.14
CA VAL A 19 -29.58 -7.82 -34.20
C VAL A 19 -29.39 -9.30 -34.51
N LYS A 20 -28.20 -9.66 -35.01
CA LYS A 20 -27.88 -11.04 -35.38
C LYS A 20 -28.04 -11.90 -34.12
N ALA A 21 -28.96 -12.86 -34.17
CA ALA A 21 -29.06 -13.90 -33.17
C ALA A 21 -27.74 -14.68 -33.13
N ALA A 22 -26.92 -14.44 -32.11
CA ALA A 22 -25.87 -15.37 -31.73
C ALA A 22 -26.54 -16.62 -31.15
N GLN A 23 -26.16 -17.80 -31.65
CA GLN A 23 -26.53 -19.09 -31.05
C GLN A 23 -26.31 -19.04 -29.54
N ALA A 24 -27.18 -19.69 -28.76
CA ALA A 24 -27.12 -19.77 -27.30
C ALA A 24 -25.75 -20.29 -26.82
N SER A 25 -24.79 -19.37 -26.69
CA SER A 25 -23.51 -19.59 -26.05
C SER A 25 -23.73 -19.35 -24.56
N VAL A 26 -23.25 -20.28 -23.75
CA VAL A 26 -23.19 -20.08 -22.30
C VAL A 26 -22.33 -18.83 -22.05
N PHE A 27 -22.90 -17.83 -21.39
CA PHE A 27 -22.19 -16.62 -20.98
C PHE A 27 -22.16 -16.53 -19.44
N PRO A 28 -21.00 -16.28 -18.84
CA PRO A 28 -19.71 -16.08 -19.50
C PRO A 28 -19.05 -17.39 -19.97
N SER A 29 -18.35 -17.33 -21.09
CA SER A 29 -17.58 -18.46 -21.63
C SER A 29 -16.16 -18.54 -21.08
N SER A 30 -15.66 -17.44 -20.53
CA SER A 30 -14.38 -17.34 -19.81
C SER A 30 -14.39 -16.13 -18.87
N PHE A 31 -13.37 -15.99 -18.01
CA PHE A 31 -13.22 -14.73 -17.26
C PHE A 31 -12.88 -13.55 -18.19
N ASP A 32 -12.17 -13.78 -19.30
CA ASP A 32 -11.90 -12.73 -20.29
C ASP A 32 -13.18 -12.19 -20.92
N SER A 33 -14.19 -13.04 -21.17
CA SER A 33 -15.48 -12.55 -21.68
C SER A 33 -16.22 -11.66 -20.68
N VAL A 34 -15.86 -11.73 -19.39
CA VAL A 34 -16.38 -10.86 -18.32
C VAL A 34 -15.54 -9.58 -18.22
N LEU A 35 -14.20 -9.72 -18.19
CA LEU A 35 -13.26 -8.62 -17.99
C LEU A 35 -13.22 -7.62 -19.17
N PHE A 36 -13.60 -8.09 -20.36
CA PHE A 36 -13.69 -7.30 -21.59
C PHE A 36 -15.12 -7.23 -22.12
N TRP A 37 -16.13 -7.47 -21.26
CA TRP A 37 -17.53 -7.38 -21.66
C TRP A 37 -17.86 -5.97 -22.15
N ASP A 38 -18.32 -5.87 -23.39
CA ASP A 38 -18.61 -4.60 -24.08
C ASP A 38 -20.11 -4.43 -24.32
N ARG A 39 -20.91 -4.53 -23.25
CA ARG A 39 -22.37 -4.29 -23.25
C ARG A 39 -23.20 -5.24 -24.10
N ASP A 40 -22.63 -6.36 -24.55
CA ASP A 40 -23.38 -7.41 -25.24
C ASP A 40 -24.44 -8.03 -24.32
N VAL A 41 -25.67 -8.14 -24.83
CA VAL A 41 -26.84 -8.65 -24.10
C VAL A 41 -27.26 -10.02 -24.66
N PRO A 42 -27.60 -11.01 -23.82
CA PRO A 42 -28.11 -12.30 -24.29
C PRO A 42 -29.39 -12.17 -25.11
N ALA A 43 -29.53 -12.98 -26.16
CA ALA A 43 -30.77 -13.05 -26.91
C ALA A 43 -31.90 -13.63 -26.03
N VAL A 44 -33.03 -12.90 -25.94
CA VAL A 44 -34.21 -13.30 -25.17
C VAL A 44 -35.45 -13.33 -26.06
N THR A 45 -36.37 -14.25 -25.77
CA THR A 45 -37.69 -14.32 -26.42
C THR A 45 -38.78 -13.95 -25.42
N THR A 46 -39.66 -13.02 -25.78
CA THR A 46 -40.72 -12.53 -24.88
C THR A 46 -42.11 -12.97 -25.35
N PRO A 47 -43.08 -13.15 -24.43
CA PRO A 47 -44.44 -13.57 -24.80
C PRO A 47 -45.21 -12.51 -25.61
N HIS A 48 -44.76 -11.25 -25.57
CA HIS A 48 -45.35 -10.11 -26.25
C HIS A 48 -44.24 -9.14 -26.72
N SER A 49 -44.55 -8.25 -27.67
CA SER A 49 -43.67 -7.14 -28.06
C SER A 49 -44.04 -5.85 -27.32
N ILE A 50 -43.05 -5.02 -26.98
CA ILE A 50 -43.24 -3.74 -26.26
C ILE A 50 -44.22 -2.81 -26.99
N GLU A 51 -44.14 -2.76 -28.32
CA GLU A 51 -45.06 -1.99 -29.16
C GLU A 51 -46.46 -2.61 -29.19
N GLY A 52 -46.56 -3.94 -29.26
CA GLY A 52 -47.81 -4.67 -29.43
C GLY A 52 -48.71 -4.67 -28.19
N VAL A 53 -48.15 -4.41 -27.01
CA VAL A 53 -48.92 -4.34 -25.74
C VAL A 53 -49.53 -2.97 -25.48
N LYS A 54 -49.09 -1.92 -26.19
CA LYS A 54 -49.54 -0.54 -26.00
C LYS A 54 -51.04 -0.40 -26.25
N LYS A 55 -51.75 0.26 -25.32
CA LYS A 55 -53.22 0.48 -25.35
C LYS A 55 -54.06 -0.81 -25.32
N THR A 56 -53.47 -1.95 -24.93
CA THR A 56 -54.26 -3.15 -24.66
C THR A 56 -54.96 -3.05 -23.31
N ARG A 57 -56.04 -3.82 -23.09
CA ARG A 57 -56.77 -3.81 -21.80
C ARG A 57 -55.94 -4.29 -20.60
N ASN A 58 -54.84 -5.00 -20.83
CA ASN A 58 -53.99 -5.62 -19.80
C ASN A 58 -52.51 -5.24 -19.99
N GLU A 59 -52.23 -4.03 -20.49
CA GLU A 59 -50.87 -3.57 -20.84
C GLU A 59 -49.88 -3.78 -19.71
N TYR A 60 -50.19 -3.30 -18.50
CA TYR A 60 -49.36 -3.49 -17.31
C TYR A 60 -49.00 -4.97 -17.05
N GLN A 61 -49.98 -5.88 -17.07
CA GLN A 61 -49.71 -7.31 -16.82
C GLN A 61 -48.87 -7.95 -17.93
N GLN A 62 -49.05 -7.50 -19.18
CA GLN A 62 -48.24 -7.98 -20.30
C GLN A 62 -46.79 -7.48 -20.20
N LEU A 63 -46.56 -6.24 -19.78
CA LEU A 63 -45.23 -5.68 -19.53
C LEU A 63 -44.51 -6.42 -18.38
N VAL A 64 -45.22 -6.74 -17.29
CA VAL A 64 -44.69 -7.59 -16.22
C VAL A 64 -44.27 -8.97 -16.76
N ALA A 65 -45.10 -9.58 -17.62
CA ALA A 65 -44.79 -10.88 -18.22
C ALA A 65 -43.58 -10.84 -19.17
N ILE A 66 -43.44 -9.76 -19.95
CA ILE A 66 -42.25 -9.50 -20.78
C ILE A 66 -41.00 -9.48 -19.90
N PHE A 67 -41.03 -8.69 -18.83
CA PHE A 67 -39.90 -8.55 -17.92
C PHE A 67 -39.50 -9.89 -17.29
N LEU A 68 -40.46 -10.59 -16.67
CA LEU A 68 -40.17 -11.85 -15.96
C LEU A 68 -39.61 -12.91 -16.92
N SER A 69 -40.13 -12.99 -18.14
CA SER A 69 -39.63 -13.91 -19.18
C SER A 69 -38.18 -13.61 -19.55
N ALA A 70 -37.84 -12.34 -19.79
CA ALA A 70 -36.49 -11.93 -20.13
C ALA A 70 -35.52 -12.10 -18.95
N HIS A 71 -35.96 -11.75 -17.74
CA HIS A 71 -35.21 -11.91 -16.51
C HIS A 71 -34.81 -13.37 -16.28
N ASP A 72 -35.76 -14.30 -16.40
CA ASP A 72 -35.52 -15.72 -16.17
C ASP A 72 -34.57 -16.32 -17.23
N GLN A 73 -34.67 -15.87 -18.48
CA GLN A 73 -33.75 -16.27 -19.55
C GLN A 73 -32.33 -15.76 -19.31
N ILE A 74 -32.16 -14.47 -19.00
CA ILE A 74 -30.84 -13.91 -18.66
C ILE A 74 -30.27 -14.63 -17.44
N THR A 75 -31.06 -14.81 -16.38
CA THR A 75 -30.65 -15.57 -15.19
C THR A 75 -30.16 -16.97 -15.55
N SER A 76 -30.89 -17.68 -16.43
CA SER A 76 -30.49 -19.02 -16.87
C SER A 76 -29.16 -19.03 -17.63
N VAL A 77 -28.85 -17.98 -18.41
CA VAL A 77 -27.56 -17.85 -19.12
C VAL A 77 -26.41 -17.83 -18.11
N PHE A 78 -26.55 -17.05 -17.03
CA PHE A 78 -25.56 -16.93 -15.96
C PHE A 78 -25.61 -18.04 -14.91
N SER A 79 -26.56 -18.99 -15.03
CA SER A 79 -26.68 -20.15 -14.12
C SER A 79 -25.82 -21.34 -14.55
N GLY A 80 -25.24 -21.31 -15.75
CA GLY A 80 -24.23 -22.26 -16.18
C GLY A 80 -22.98 -22.20 -15.29
N GLY A 81 -22.21 -23.30 -15.22
CA GLY A 81 -21.05 -23.39 -14.32
C GLY A 81 -20.15 -22.17 -14.43
N ALA A 82 -20.13 -21.33 -13.39
CA ALA A 82 -19.34 -20.12 -13.35
C ALA A 82 -17.88 -20.46 -13.70
N PRO A 83 -17.18 -19.66 -14.53
CA PRO A 83 -15.77 -19.87 -14.79
C PRO A 83 -15.04 -19.97 -13.46
N ASN A 84 -14.07 -20.87 -13.33
CA ASN A 84 -13.21 -20.90 -12.14
C ASN A 84 -12.34 -19.63 -12.15
N ILE A 85 -12.87 -18.54 -11.60
CA ILE A 85 -12.27 -17.21 -11.60
C ILE A 85 -10.89 -17.29 -10.93
N ARG A 86 -10.80 -18.03 -9.82
CA ARG A 86 -9.55 -18.25 -9.08
C ARG A 86 -8.46 -18.86 -9.96
N ASP A 87 -8.73 -20.00 -10.60
CA ASP A 87 -7.75 -20.69 -11.47
C ASP A 87 -7.34 -19.80 -12.65
N TYR A 88 -8.26 -19.03 -13.23
CA TYR A 88 -7.93 -18.08 -14.30
C TYR A 88 -6.98 -16.99 -13.80
N LEU A 89 -7.32 -16.33 -12.68
CA LEU A 89 -6.51 -15.25 -12.12
C LEU A 89 -5.13 -15.75 -11.72
N GLU A 90 -5.04 -16.91 -11.07
CA GLU A 90 -3.78 -17.56 -10.70
C GLU A 90 -2.91 -17.84 -11.92
N LYS A 91 -3.47 -18.39 -13.01
CA LYS A 91 -2.77 -18.59 -14.28
C LYS A 91 -2.31 -17.29 -14.92
N ARG A 92 -3.15 -16.24 -14.89
CA ARG A 92 -2.82 -14.92 -15.47
C ARG A 92 -1.66 -14.26 -14.72
N ILE A 93 -1.69 -14.33 -13.40
CA ILE A 93 -0.61 -13.85 -12.52
C ILE A 93 0.67 -14.64 -12.79
N ALA A 94 0.60 -15.97 -12.82
CA ALA A 94 1.76 -16.83 -13.08
C ALA A 94 2.37 -16.60 -14.47
N ALA A 95 1.54 -16.45 -15.51
CA ALA A 95 1.99 -16.23 -16.88
C ALA A 95 2.72 -14.90 -17.09
N GLY A 96 2.43 -13.88 -16.27
CA GLY A 96 3.14 -12.61 -16.32
C GLY A 96 4.54 -12.65 -15.68
N ILE A 97 4.84 -13.69 -14.89
CA ILE A 97 6.15 -13.90 -14.28
C ILE A 97 7.00 -14.76 -15.24
N ASP A 98 7.64 -14.09 -16.19
CA ASP A 98 8.55 -14.72 -17.18
C ASP A 98 9.61 -15.65 -16.53
N TYR A 99 10.00 -16.73 -17.23
CA TYR A 99 10.95 -17.76 -16.76
C TYR A 99 12.42 -17.29 -16.81
N GLN A 100 12.69 -16.00 -16.64
CA GLN A 100 14.04 -15.56 -16.30
C GLN A 100 14.32 -15.88 -14.82
N GLU A 101 15.58 -16.08 -14.46
CA GLU A 101 16.02 -16.27 -13.07
C GLU A 101 15.80 -14.98 -12.27
N LEU A 102 14.54 -14.67 -11.95
CA LEU A 102 14.17 -13.60 -11.03
C LEU A 102 14.44 -14.08 -9.61
N ASN A 103 15.04 -13.21 -8.79
CA ASN A 103 15.11 -13.50 -7.35
C ASN A 103 13.72 -13.38 -6.71
N ALA A 104 13.59 -13.86 -5.47
CA ALA A 104 12.30 -13.90 -4.76
C ALA A 104 11.62 -12.52 -4.65
N LEU A 105 12.41 -11.45 -4.47
CA LEU A 105 11.89 -10.08 -4.38
C LEU A 105 11.38 -9.60 -5.74
N GLU A 106 12.15 -9.80 -6.82
CA GLU A 106 11.76 -9.41 -8.18
C GLU A 106 10.51 -10.14 -8.65
N ALA A 107 10.41 -11.44 -8.37
CA ALA A 107 9.22 -12.24 -8.68
C ALA A 107 7.98 -11.71 -7.94
N ALA A 108 8.11 -11.41 -6.64
CA ALA A 108 7.01 -10.89 -5.83
C ALA A 108 6.58 -9.48 -6.25
N LEU A 109 7.52 -8.59 -6.59
CA LEU A 109 7.23 -7.26 -7.14
C LEU A 109 6.47 -7.35 -8.48
N LYS A 110 6.93 -8.22 -9.39
CA LYS A 110 6.28 -8.41 -10.69
C LYS A 110 4.85 -8.97 -10.54
N LYS A 111 4.69 -9.94 -9.64
CA LYS A 111 3.38 -10.48 -9.23
C LYS A 111 2.45 -9.37 -8.74
N LYS A 112 2.94 -8.51 -7.85
CA LYS A 112 2.19 -7.40 -7.27
C LYS A 112 1.72 -6.39 -8.33
N VAL A 113 2.58 -6.05 -9.30
CA VAL A 113 2.21 -5.16 -10.41
C VAL A 113 1.04 -5.73 -11.21
N ILE A 114 1.11 -6.99 -11.62
CA ILE A 114 0.04 -7.65 -12.40
C ILE A 114 -1.28 -7.68 -11.62
N ILE A 115 -1.22 -7.99 -10.32
CA ILE A 115 -2.41 -8.01 -9.46
C ILE A 115 -3.06 -6.62 -9.41
N VAL A 116 -2.28 -5.56 -9.21
CA VAL A 116 -2.80 -4.18 -9.15
C VAL A 116 -3.41 -3.75 -10.48
N GLU A 117 -2.80 -4.09 -11.62
CA GLU A 117 -3.36 -3.82 -12.95
C GLU A 117 -4.71 -4.52 -13.15
N LEU A 118 -4.83 -5.79 -12.75
CA LEU A 118 -6.09 -6.53 -12.82
C LEU A 118 -7.14 -5.93 -11.89
N LEU A 119 -6.76 -5.58 -10.66
CA LEU A 119 -7.67 -5.00 -9.67
C LEU A 119 -8.22 -3.66 -10.16
N GLN A 120 -7.36 -2.79 -10.72
CA GLN A 120 -7.77 -1.52 -11.31
C GLN A 120 -8.78 -1.75 -12.45
N ARG A 121 -8.50 -2.70 -13.34
CA ARG A 121 -9.38 -3.00 -14.46
C ARG A 121 -10.75 -3.52 -14.03
N VAL A 122 -10.79 -4.43 -13.07
CA VAL A 122 -12.03 -4.99 -12.52
C VAL A 122 -12.84 -3.91 -11.81
N THR A 123 -12.18 -3.04 -11.04
CA THR A 123 -12.84 -1.99 -10.24
C THR A 123 -13.38 -0.86 -11.12
N MET A 124 -12.69 -0.54 -12.21
CA MET A 124 -13.08 0.52 -13.16
C MET A 124 -13.98 0.03 -14.31
N HIS A 125 -14.49 -1.20 -14.22
CA HIS A 125 -15.26 -1.81 -15.30
C HIS A 125 -16.63 -1.13 -15.54
N GLY A 126 -17.08 -1.03 -16.79
CA GLY A 126 -18.34 -0.35 -17.14
C GLY A 126 -19.59 -0.94 -16.46
N SER A 127 -19.57 -2.24 -16.16
CA SER A 127 -20.68 -2.95 -15.52
C SER A 127 -21.09 -2.38 -14.17
N TRP A 128 -20.18 -1.73 -13.42
CA TRP A 128 -20.51 -1.09 -12.14
C TRP A 128 -21.55 0.00 -12.30
N HIS A 129 -21.41 0.79 -13.37
CA HIS A 129 -22.37 1.84 -13.73
C HIS A 129 -23.57 1.25 -14.46
N ASP A 130 -23.32 0.37 -15.43
CA ASP A 130 -24.38 -0.18 -16.30
C ASP A 130 -25.42 -0.98 -15.51
N ALA A 131 -25.02 -1.64 -14.42
CA ALA A 131 -25.91 -2.38 -13.52
C ALA A 131 -27.01 -1.52 -12.88
N MET A 132 -26.83 -0.20 -12.84
CA MET A 132 -27.76 0.75 -12.22
C MET A 132 -28.56 1.58 -13.23
N LEU A 133 -28.37 1.39 -14.54
CA LEU A 133 -28.94 2.27 -15.57
C LEU A 133 -30.47 2.34 -15.56
N HIS A 134 -31.15 1.21 -15.36
CA HIS A 134 -32.60 1.14 -15.53
C HIS A 134 -33.39 1.86 -14.42
N ILE A 135 -33.10 1.57 -13.15
CA ILE A 135 -33.87 2.08 -12.00
C ILE A 135 -33.01 2.83 -10.96
N GLY A 136 -31.76 3.15 -11.30
CA GLY A 136 -30.84 3.84 -10.40
C GLY A 136 -30.32 2.99 -9.24
N VAL A 137 -30.65 1.69 -9.20
CA VAL A 137 -30.13 0.70 -8.25
C VAL A 137 -29.73 -0.57 -8.98
N ASP A 138 -28.86 -1.37 -8.35
CA ASP A 138 -28.40 -2.64 -8.91
C ASP A 138 -29.58 -3.59 -9.16
N ALA A 139 -29.73 -4.09 -10.39
CA ALA A 139 -30.84 -4.95 -10.79
C ALA A 139 -30.92 -6.28 -10.01
N LEU A 140 -29.85 -6.74 -9.33
CA LEU A 140 -29.89 -7.93 -8.47
C LEU A 140 -30.16 -7.61 -6.99
N SER A 141 -30.28 -6.33 -6.63
CA SER A 141 -30.53 -5.91 -5.23
C SER A 141 -32.01 -5.97 -4.82
N LEU A 142 -32.93 -6.08 -5.78
CA LEU A 142 -34.37 -6.15 -5.55
C LEU A 142 -34.93 -7.49 -6.05
N SER A 143 -36.09 -7.88 -5.55
CA SER A 143 -36.80 -9.05 -6.10
C SER A 143 -37.24 -8.78 -7.55
N ARG A 144 -37.17 -9.81 -8.39
CA ARG A 144 -37.59 -9.72 -9.80
C ARG A 144 -39.04 -9.22 -9.94
N GLU A 145 -39.91 -9.57 -9.00
CA GLU A 145 -41.31 -9.12 -8.98
C GLU A 145 -41.43 -7.61 -8.71
N THR A 146 -40.50 -7.03 -7.96
CA THR A 146 -40.47 -5.59 -7.68
C THR A 146 -39.98 -4.84 -8.91
N ILE A 147 -38.89 -5.29 -9.53
CA ILE A 147 -38.32 -4.63 -10.71
C ILE A 147 -39.28 -4.74 -11.90
N ALA A 148 -39.95 -5.89 -12.08
CA ALA A 148 -40.97 -6.05 -13.12
C ALA A 148 -42.10 -5.02 -13.01
N LYS A 149 -42.47 -4.65 -11.78
CA LYS A 149 -43.50 -3.63 -11.53
C LYS A 149 -43.01 -2.21 -11.84
N PHE A 150 -41.76 -1.89 -11.52
CA PHE A 150 -41.16 -0.61 -11.90
C PHE A 150 -41.07 -0.48 -13.41
N PHE A 151 -40.48 -1.47 -14.07
CA PHE A 151 -40.43 -1.54 -15.53
C PHE A 151 -41.81 -1.35 -16.17
N ALA A 152 -42.83 -2.10 -15.72
CA ALA A 152 -44.16 -2.01 -16.27
C ALA A 152 -44.80 -0.63 -16.04
N SER A 153 -44.57 -0.02 -14.88
CA SER A 153 -45.05 1.33 -14.56
C SER A 153 -44.39 2.39 -15.44
N ASP A 154 -43.07 2.34 -15.61
CA ASP A 154 -42.32 3.32 -16.39
C ASP A 154 -42.72 3.25 -17.87
N VAL A 155 -42.80 2.04 -18.42
CA VAL A 155 -43.18 1.83 -19.82
C VAL A 155 -44.64 2.20 -20.08
N GLU A 156 -45.58 1.82 -19.21
CA GLU A 156 -47.02 2.12 -19.38
C GLU A 156 -47.31 3.63 -19.35
N THR A 157 -46.57 4.39 -18.54
CA THR A 157 -46.76 5.85 -18.44
C THR A 157 -46.16 6.63 -19.61
N GLU A 158 -45.22 6.03 -20.35
CA GLU A 158 -44.56 6.64 -21.50
C GLU A 158 -45.37 6.50 -22.80
N ARG A 159 -45.40 7.58 -23.58
CA ARG A 159 -46.17 7.71 -24.83
C ARG A 159 -45.31 7.51 -26.06
N ASP A 160 -44.02 7.81 -25.99
CA ASP A 160 -43.09 7.65 -27.10
C ASP A 160 -42.65 6.18 -27.24
N ASP A 161 -42.77 5.62 -28.44
CA ASP A 161 -42.44 4.21 -28.67
C ASP A 161 -40.93 3.94 -28.65
N GLU A 162 -40.11 4.92 -29.05
CA GLU A 162 -38.64 4.80 -28.96
C GLU A 162 -38.19 4.81 -27.50
N VAL A 163 -38.80 5.64 -26.65
CA VAL A 163 -38.48 5.69 -25.21
C VAL A 163 -38.95 4.42 -24.48
N ARG A 164 -40.11 3.88 -24.86
CA ARG A 164 -40.58 2.59 -24.32
C ARG A 164 -39.64 1.45 -24.66
N LEU A 165 -39.11 1.44 -25.89
CA LEU A 165 -38.11 0.46 -26.31
C LEU A 165 -36.79 0.66 -25.56
N SER A 166 -36.35 1.91 -25.35
CA SER A 166 -35.12 2.18 -24.61
C SER A 166 -35.19 1.67 -23.16
N PHE A 167 -36.34 1.77 -22.47
CA PHE A 167 -36.50 1.17 -21.14
C PHE A 167 -36.31 -0.35 -21.13
N TYR A 168 -36.75 -1.04 -22.18
CA TYR A 168 -36.57 -2.47 -22.31
C TYR A 168 -35.09 -2.82 -22.58
N GLU A 169 -34.43 -2.10 -23.47
CA GLU A 169 -33.00 -2.28 -23.76
C GLU A 169 -32.12 -1.98 -22.53
N GLU A 170 -32.41 -0.89 -21.82
CA GLU A 170 -31.74 -0.53 -20.56
C GLU A 170 -31.92 -1.59 -19.48
N PHE A 171 -33.11 -2.17 -19.36
CA PHE A 171 -33.36 -3.28 -18.44
C PHE A 171 -32.47 -4.49 -18.77
N LEU A 172 -32.46 -4.93 -20.04
CA LEU A 172 -31.68 -6.09 -20.43
C LEU A 172 -30.18 -5.88 -20.19
N LEU A 173 -29.70 -4.67 -20.52
CA LEU A 173 -28.32 -4.25 -20.26
C LEU A 173 -28.02 -4.21 -18.76
N SER A 174 -28.89 -3.60 -17.96
CA SER A 174 -28.72 -3.45 -16.50
C SER A 174 -28.71 -4.81 -15.79
N LEU A 175 -29.59 -5.74 -16.18
CA LEU A 175 -29.59 -7.09 -15.60
C LEU A 175 -28.33 -7.88 -16.01
N THR A 176 -27.93 -7.80 -17.29
CA THR A 176 -26.70 -8.46 -17.77
C THR A 176 -25.47 -7.91 -17.06
N ALA A 177 -25.37 -6.58 -16.95
CA ALA A 177 -24.31 -5.88 -16.25
C ALA A 177 -24.27 -6.25 -14.76
N ALA A 178 -25.42 -6.43 -14.10
CA ALA A 178 -25.48 -6.83 -12.70
C ALA A 178 -24.91 -8.24 -12.47
N TYR A 179 -25.17 -9.18 -13.39
CA TYR A 179 -24.52 -10.49 -13.34
C TYR A 179 -23.02 -10.44 -13.61
N VAL A 180 -22.58 -9.66 -14.61
CA VAL A 180 -21.14 -9.40 -14.87
C VAL A 180 -20.46 -8.80 -13.63
N LYS A 181 -21.06 -7.77 -13.05
CA LYS A 181 -20.61 -7.11 -11.82
C LYS A 181 -20.50 -8.10 -10.66
N ARG A 182 -21.47 -8.99 -10.47
CA ARG A 182 -21.42 -10.03 -9.42
C ARG A 182 -20.19 -10.93 -9.54
N ILE A 183 -19.80 -11.31 -10.76
CA ILE A 183 -18.60 -12.10 -11.03
C ILE A 183 -17.33 -11.26 -10.75
N LEU A 184 -17.35 -9.99 -11.15
CA LEU A 184 -16.24 -9.07 -10.88
C LEU A 184 -16.04 -8.80 -9.39
N ILE A 185 -17.10 -8.75 -8.57
CA ILE A 185 -17.00 -8.65 -7.10
C ILE A 185 -16.19 -9.82 -6.53
N GLU A 186 -16.40 -11.04 -7.01
CA GLU A 186 -15.62 -12.20 -6.59
C GLU A 186 -14.14 -12.07 -7.01
N ALA A 187 -13.89 -11.58 -8.22
CA ALA A 187 -12.54 -11.31 -8.71
C ALA A 187 -11.82 -10.23 -7.89
N VAL A 188 -12.51 -9.14 -7.50
CA VAL A 188 -11.96 -8.09 -6.61
C VAL A 188 -11.44 -8.74 -5.33
N ARG A 189 -12.29 -9.53 -4.65
CA ARG A 189 -11.90 -10.21 -3.41
C ARG A 189 -10.68 -11.10 -3.59
N ILE A 190 -10.65 -11.94 -4.64
CA ILE A 190 -9.50 -12.83 -4.92
C ILE A 190 -8.22 -12.03 -5.19
N LEU A 191 -8.32 -10.91 -5.91
CA LEU A 191 -7.18 -10.06 -6.24
C LEU A 191 -6.70 -9.27 -5.02
N GLU A 192 -7.58 -8.80 -4.14
CA GLU A 192 -7.23 -8.17 -2.86
C GLU A 192 -6.46 -9.13 -1.95
N ASP A 193 -6.94 -10.38 -1.82
CA ASP A 193 -6.23 -11.44 -1.11
C ASP A 193 -4.84 -11.69 -1.74
N ALA A 194 -4.79 -11.89 -3.06
CA ALA A 194 -3.51 -12.13 -3.75
C ALA A 194 -2.54 -10.94 -3.59
N SER A 195 -3.07 -9.72 -3.58
CA SER A 195 -2.34 -8.46 -3.37
C SER A 195 -1.68 -8.44 -1.99
N ALA A 196 -2.41 -8.89 -0.96
CA ALA A 196 -1.89 -9.00 0.39
C ALA A 196 -0.80 -10.07 0.53
N THR A 197 -1.00 -11.22 -0.11
CA THR A 197 0.03 -12.28 -0.14
C THR A 197 1.30 -11.79 -0.82
N ALA A 198 1.19 -11.07 -1.94
CA ALA A 198 2.34 -10.52 -2.64
C ALA A 198 3.08 -9.46 -1.78
N ASP A 199 2.37 -8.65 -1.01
CA ASP A 199 3.00 -7.73 -0.04
C ASP A 199 3.79 -8.51 1.02
N ALA A 200 3.21 -9.56 1.63
CA ALA A 200 3.91 -10.38 2.61
C ALA A 200 5.15 -11.08 2.02
N GLU A 201 5.07 -11.56 0.77
CA GLU A 201 6.21 -12.15 0.04
C GLU A 201 7.34 -11.12 -0.16
N ILE A 202 7.01 -9.88 -0.55
CA ILE A 202 7.96 -8.77 -0.69
C ILE A 202 8.63 -8.46 0.66
N HIS A 203 7.84 -8.33 1.73
CA HIS A 203 8.36 -8.03 3.07
C HIS A 203 9.29 -9.14 3.57
N ARG A 204 8.92 -10.41 3.40
CA ARG A 204 9.78 -11.54 3.74
C ARG A 204 11.07 -11.57 2.94
N ALA A 205 11.01 -11.27 1.63
CA ALA A 205 12.20 -11.21 0.79
C ALA A 205 13.16 -10.09 1.21
N LEU A 206 12.61 -8.95 1.65
CA LEU A 206 13.39 -7.83 2.21
C LEU A 206 13.98 -8.15 3.59
N ALA A 207 13.22 -8.84 4.45
CA ALA A 207 13.66 -9.24 5.79
C ALA A 207 14.75 -10.31 5.78
N LYS A 208 14.81 -11.16 4.73
CA LYS A 208 15.74 -12.29 4.62
C LYS A 208 17.09 -11.97 3.97
N GLY A 209 17.49 -10.71 3.79
CA GLY A 209 18.69 -10.39 3.00
C GLY A 209 19.54 -9.18 3.42
N GLU A 210 20.74 -9.14 2.84
CA GLU A 210 21.74 -8.04 2.86
C GLU A 210 21.24 -6.71 2.25
N VAL A 211 19.95 -6.62 1.90
CA VAL A 211 19.29 -5.49 1.20
C VAL A 211 18.29 -4.74 2.07
N ALA A 212 18.16 -5.09 3.35
CA ALA A 212 17.13 -4.60 4.27
C ALA A 212 17.04 -3.06 4.41
N TYR A 213 18.03 -2.32 3.91
CA TYR A 213 18.08 -0.84 3.91
C TYR A 213 18.66 -0.28 2.61
N THR A 214 18.56 -1.01 1.51
CA THR A 214 19.05 -0.58 0.19
C THR A 214 17.93 0.04 -0.64
N TYR A 215 17.95 1.36 -0.80
CA TYR A 215 16.99 2.10 -1.62
C TYR A 215 17.54 2.27 -3.03
N ARG A 216 16.81 1.71 -4.00
CA ARG A 216 17.06 1.90 -5.43
C ARG A 216 16.15 3.01 -5.91
N LEU A 217 16.72 4.14 -6.32
CA LEU A 217 15.97 5.29 -6.82
C LEU A 217 16.42 5.65 -8.24
N PRO A 218 15.51 6.15 -9.10
CA PRO A 218 15.89 6.56 -10.45
C PRO A 218 16.78 7.81 -10.45
N ILE A 219 17.38 8.09 -11.61
CA ILE A 219 18.05 9.37 -11.89
C ILE A 219 17.15 10.21 -12.80
N GLY A 220 16.16 10.89 -12.23
CA GLY A 220 15.38 11.93 -12.94
C GLY A 220 15.66 13.35 -12.45
N HIS A 221 15.19 14.33 -13.24
CA HIS A 221 15.23 15.76 -12.91
C HIS A 221 14.08 16.22 -12.00
N GLY A 222 13.10 15.35 -11.74
CA GLY A 222 11.93 15.64 -10.93
C GLY A 222 11.95 14.96 -9.56
N GLU A 223 10.81 15.04 -8.89
CA GLU A 223 10.55 14.38 -7.62
C GLU A 223 10.33 12.89 -7.84
N GLU A 224 11.00 12.08 -7.05
CA GLU A 224 10.89 10.62 -7.08
C GLU A 224 10.79 10.12 -5.65
N ALA A 225 10.03 9.05 -5.44
CA ALA A 225 9.95 8.41 -4.15
C ALA A 225 10.15 6.90 -4.32
N GLY A 226 10.63 6.25 -3.27
CA GLY A 226 10.81 4.80 -3.28
C GLY A 226 10.86 4.22 -1.88
N THR A 227 10.87 2.90 -1.83
CA THR A 227 11.12 2.07 -0.66
C THR A 227 12.32 1.17 -0.95
N VAL A 228 12.73 0.36 0.02
CA VAL A 228 13.67 -0.74 -0.22
C VAL A 228 13.14 -1.77 -1.24
N ALA A 229 11.81 -1.84 -1.43
CA ALA A 229 11.18 -2.71 -2.41
C ALA A 229 11.25 -2.15 -3.85
N GLY A 230 11.47 -0.83 -4.02
CA GLY A 230 11.50 -0.19 -5.33
C GLY A 230 10.85 1.20 -5.33
N ALA A 231 10.83 1.83 -6.51
CA ALA A 231 10.24 3.15 -6.72
C ALA A 231 8.72 3.09 -6.46
N ILE A 232 8.15 4.11 -5.82
CA ILE A 232 6.72 4.21 -5.54
C ILE A 232 6.07 5.27 -6.42
N ALA A 233 4.78 5.10 -6.69
CA ALA A 233 4.03 6.06 -7.49
C ALA A 233 3.80 7.36 -6.71
N ILE A 234 4.02 8.50 -7.38
CA ILE A 234 3.58 9.81 -6.91
C ILE A 234 2.33 10.20 -7.71
N HIS A 235 1.19 10.36 -7.04
CA HIS A 235 -0.06 10.75 -7.68
C HIS A 235 -0.14 12.27 -7.84
N PHE A 236 -0.08 12.75 -9.07
CA PHE A 236 -0.31 14.16 -9.36
C PHE A 236 -1.81 14.38 -9.62
N ALA A 237 -2.50 15.09 -8.72
CA ALA A 237 -3.82 15.62 -9.03
C ALA A 237 -3.67 16.77 -10.05
N ASP A 238 -4.68 17.02 -10.88
CA ASP A 238 -4.63 18.02 -11.96
C ASP A 238 -4.08 19.37 -11.47
N GLY A 239 -2.85 19.70 -11.88
CA GLY A 239 -2.15 20.94 -11.53
C GLY A 239 -1.49 20.99 -10.14
N TRP A 240 -1.49 19.91 -9.36
CA TRP A 240 -0.83 19.82 -8.05
C TRP A 240 0.40 18.89 -8.12
N THR A 241 1.56 19.47 -8.42
CA THR A 241 2.86 18.79 -8.31
C THR A 241 3.46 18.97 -6.93
N PHE A 242 4.35 18.06 -6.53
CA PHE A 242 5.05 18.15 -5.25
C PHE A 242 5.88 19.44 -5.14
N GLY A 243 6.59 19.83 -6.21
CA GLY A 243 7.31 21.11 -6.27
C GLY A 243 6.41 22.33 -6.10
N LEU A 244 5.18 22.32 -6.63
CA LEU A 244 4.21 23.39 -6.41
C LEU A 244 3.74 23.44 -4.95
N VAL A 245 3.51 22.28 -4.32
CA VAL A 245 3.12 22.21 -2.91
C VAL A 245 4.23 22.73 -2.01
N ILE A 246 5.48 22.36 -2.28
CA ILE A 246 6.64 22.88 -1.55
C ILE A 246 6.75 24.40 -1.71
N ASP A 247 6.65 24.95 -2.92
CA ASP A 247 6.69 26.40 -3.16
C ASP A 247 5.57 27.15 -2.41
N LYS A 248 4.33 26.62 -2.45
CA LYS A 248 3.21 27.17 -1.68
C LYS A 248 3.45 27.07 -0.17
N GLY A 249 3.99 25.95 0.31
CA GLY A 249 4.34 25.75 1.72
C GLY A 249 5.40 26.75 2.21
N ILE A 250 6.45 26.97 1.41
CA ILE A 250 7.47 27.99 1.66
C ILE A 250 6.83 29.38 1.76
N LYS A 251 5.94 29.75 0.83
CA LYS A 251 5.23 31.04 0.85
C LYS A 251 4.35 31.20 2.08
N LEU A 252 3.64 30.15 2.49
CA LEU A 252 2.83 30.14 3.71
C LEU A 252 3.70 30.37 4.95
N LEU A 253 4.79 29.60 5.09
CA LEU A 253 5.71 29.73 6.22
C LEU A 253 6.35 31.11 6.26
N ALA A 254 6.84 31.62 5.12
CA ALA A 254 7.43 32.95 5.02
C ALA A 254 6.44 34.08 5.39
N GLY A 255 5.14 33.89 5.12
CA GLY A 255 4.08 34.85 5.43
C GLY A 255 3.73 34.98 6.93
N LEU A 256 4.18 34.07 7.79
CA LEU A 256 3.87 34.05 9.22
C LEU A 256 4.67 35.08 10.05
N GLY A 257 5.72 35.66 9.49
CA GLY A 257 6.62 36.60 10.17
C GLY A 257 7.63 35.94 11.11
N GLU A 258 8.79 36.60 11.31
CA GLU A 258 9.96 36.01 12.01
C GLU A 258 9.66 35.54 13.44
N ALA A 259 8.81 36.25 14.19
CA ALA A 259 8.47 35.90 15.57
C ALA A 259 7.76 34.54 15.68
N LEU A 260 6.89 34.20 14.73
CA LEU A 260 6.16 32.93 14.74
C LEU A 260 7.04 31.79 14.22
N ILE A 261 7.86 32.06 13.20
CA ILE A 261 8.79 31.09 12.60
C ILE A 261 9.96 30.75 13.53
N SER A 262 10.32 31.63 14.48
CA SER A 262 11.31 31.34 15.52
C SER A 262 10.95 30.11 16.38
N ARG A 263 9.66 29.76 16.41
CA ARG A 263 9.14 28.50 16.95
C ARG A 263 9.13 27.46 15.83
N ALA A 264 9.44 26.20 16.15
CA ALA A 264 9.31 25.08 15.24
C ALA A 264 7.93 25.09 14.56
N THR A 265 7.84 25.56 13.31
CA THR A 265 6.58 25.74 12.58
C THR A 265 6.67 24.95 11.28
N ALA A 266 5.60 24.25 10.96
CA ALA A 266 5.61 23.23 9.94
C ALA A 266 4.32 23.21 9.11
N VAL A 267 4.41 22.70 7.89
CA VAL A 267 3.32 22.58 6.92
C VAL A 267 3.38 21.18 6.33
N GLY A 268 2.30 20.42 6.42
CA GLY A 268 2.20 19.13 5.71
C GLY A 268 2.22 19.36 4.19
N ILE A 269 3.08 18.61 3.47
CA ILE A 269 3.29 18.73 2.02
C ILE A 269 2.98 17.45 1.23
N GLY A 270 2.80 16.32 1.90
CA GLY A 270 2.34 15.10 1.24
C GLY A 270 1.88 14.02 2.21
N ALA A 271 1.01 13.15 1.71
CA ALA A 271 0.43 12.03 2.43
C ALA A 271 0.88 10.70 1.80
N LEU A 272 1.31 9.77 2.65
CA LEU A 272 1.65 8.40 2.28
C LEU A 272 0.42 7.52 2.52
N PHE A 273 0.08 6.72 1.51
CA PHE A 273 -1.01 5.76 1.58
C PHE A 273 -0.45 4.35 1.39
N TYR A 274 -0.80 3.48 2.32
CA TYR A 274 -0.32 2.11 2.37
C TYR A 274 -1.44 1.15 2.01
N SER A 275 -1.10 0.07 1.31
CA SER A 275 -2.07 -0.99 1.04
C SER A 275 -2.60 -1.58 2.35
N PRO A 276 -3.92 -1.81 2.50
CA PRO A 276 -4.54 -2.36 3.72
C PRO A 276 -3.94 -3.69 4.20
N ALA A 277 -3.27 -4.43 3.32
CA ALA A 277 -2.60 -5.69 3.62
C ALA A 277 -1.46 -5.59 4.65
N LEU A 278 -0.95 -4.38 4.91
CA LEU A 278 0.10 -4.12 5.91
C LEU A 278 -0.46 -3.95 7.34
N ALA A 279 -1.78 -4.00 7.50
CA ALA A 279 -2.47 -3.72 8.76
C ALA A 279 -2.34 -4.81 9.84
N ASN A 280 -1.60 -5.91 9.59
CA ASN A 280 -1.32 -6.95 10.60
C ASN A 280 -0.02 -6.70 11.38
N GLY A 281 0.48 -5.46 11.44
CA GLY A 281 1.67 -5.10 12.24
C GLY A 281 3.01 -5.46 11.59
N GLU A 282 3.00 -6.05 10.39
CA GLU A 282 4.20 -6.15 9.56
C GLU A 282 4.45 -4.80 8.86
N ARG A 283 5.27 -3.98 9.52
CA ARG A 283 5.97 -2.75 9.06
C ARG A 283 5.39 -2.08 7.82
N PHE A 284 4.90 -0.85 7.99
CA PHE A 284 4.89 0.10 6.88
C PHE A 284 6.32 0.27 6.35
N PRO A 285 6.57 0.08 5.04
CA PRO A 285 7.92 0.19 4.51
C PRO A 285 8.43 1.62 4.66
N GLU A 286 9.68 1.75 5.14
CA GLU A 286 10.39 3.03 5.10
C GLU A 286 10.45 3.53 3.64
N THR A 287 10.20 4.81 3.46
CA THR A 287 10.19 5.50 2.18
C THR A 287 11.32 6.53 2.15
N ALA A 288 11.84 6.78 0.96
CA ALA A 288 12.77 7.86 0.65
C ALA A 288 12.14 8.75 -0.42
N LEU A 289 12.02 10.05 -0.16
CA LEU A 289 11.63 11.07 -1.13
C LEU A 289 12.89 11.80 -1.59
N LYS A 290 13.11 11.79 -2.89
CA LYS A 290 14.22 12.45 -3.59
C LYS A 290 13.69 13.67 -4.35
N LEU A 291 14.33 14.79 -4.10
CA LEU A 291 14.07 16.09 -4.73
C LEU A 291 15.35 16.61 -5.38
N PRO A 292 15.25 17.50 -6.39
CA PRO A 292 16.41 18.25 -6.86
C PRO A 292 17.10 19.01 -5.71
N GLY A 293 18.44 19.02 -5.66
CA GLY A 293 19.18 19.76 -4.63
C GLY A 293 18.90 21.27 -4.67
N THR A 294 18.43 21.78 -5.81
CA THR A 294 18.04 23.18 -6.00
C THR A 294 16.70 23.55 -5.35
N THR A 295 15.91 22.58 -4.86
CA THR A 295 14.61 22.84 -4.22
C THR A 295 14.72 23.80 -3.03
N PHE A 296 15.75 23.65 -2.20
CA PHE A 296 16.01 24.53 -1.04
C PHE A 296 17.30 25.36 -1.19
N LEU A 297 18.09 25.10 -2.23
CA LEU A 297 19.32 25.83 -2.57
C LEU A 297 19.26 26.32 -4.04
N PRO A 298 18.48 27.37 -4.34
CA PRO A 298 18.34 27.86 -5.71
C PRO A 298 19.68 28.27 -6.34
N LYS A 299 20.66 28.65 -5.52
CA LYS A 299 22.06 28.83 -5.92
C LYS A 299 22.93 27.84 -5.15
N LEU A 300 23.43 26.82 -5.86
CA LEU A 300 24.33 25.83 -5.28
C LEU A 300 25.70 26.47 -4.97
N PRO A 301 26.29 26.23 -3.79
CA PRO A 301 27.66 26.65 -3.48
C PRO A 301 28.67 25.98 -4.42
N SER A 302 29.69 26.72 -4.86
CA SER A 302 30.73 26.17 -5.74
C SER A 302 31.59 25.10 -5.07
N ASN A 303 31.68 25.10 -3.74
CA ASN A 303 32.45 24.15 -2.95
C ASN A 303 31.61 22.98 -2.41
N LEU A 304 30.41 22.75 -2.94
CA LEU A 304 29.49 21.73 -2.39
C LEU A 304 30.10 20.32 -2.39
N ASN A 305 30.82 19.93 -3.45
CA ASN A 305 31.52 18.64 -3.51
C ASN A 305 32.68 18.53 -2.51
N GLU A 306 33.35 19.65 -2.17
CA GLU A 306 34.38 19.67 -1.12
C GLU A 306 33.74 19.46 0.26
N ILE A 307 32.60 20.11 0.51
CA ILE A 307 31.81 19.89 1.73
C ILE A 307 31.36 18.42 1.81
N ALA A 308 30.91 17.85 0.69
CA ALA A 308 30.49 16.46 0.59
C ALA A 308 31.63 15.48 0.92
N ALA A 309 32.83 15.71 0.37
CA ALA A 309 34.02 14.91 0.62
C ALA A 309 34.52 15.01 2.07
N ALA A 310 34.29 16.16 2.72
CA ALA A 310 34.58 16.37 4.14
C ALA A 310 33.45 15.92 5.09
N GLU A 311 32.39 15.30 4.55
CA GLU A 311 31.18 14.91 5.29
C GLU A 311 30.54 16.08 6.08
N GLY A 312 30.65 17.29 5.56
CA GLY A 312 30.21 18.51 6.20
C GLY A 312 28.69 18.71 6.20
N THR A 313 28.28 19.93 6.57
CA THR A 313 26.88 20.36 6.62
C THR A 313 26.70 21.73 6.00
N ILE A 314 25.51 22.02 5.47
CA ILE A 314 25.09 23.37 5.06
C ILE A 314 23.80 23.76 5.77
N ASN A 315 23.55 25.05 5.93
CA ASN A 315 22.30 25.54 6.49
C ASN A 315 21.25 25.69 5.38
N LEU A 316 20.09 25.04 5.54
CA LEU A 316 18.91 25.29 4.72
C LEU A 316 17.93 26.20 5.46
N PRO A 317 17.17 27.05 4.75
CA PRO A 317 16.08 27.83 5.34
C PRO A 317 14.81 26.99 5.61
N TYR A 318 14.68 25.86 4.91
CA TYR A 318 13.60 24.89 5.08
C TYR A 318 14.16 23.48 4.95
N ARG A 319 13.60 22.54 5.72
CA ARG A 319 13.92 21.10 5.66
C ARG A 319 12.63 20.29 5.66
N ILE A 320 12.69 19.07 5.16
CA ILE A 320 11.56 18.15 5.19
C ILE A 320 11.80 17.09 6.25
N PHE A 321 10.76 16.83 7.04
CA PHE A 321 10.67 15.72 7.97
C PHE A 321 9.63 14.72 7.45
N GLY A 322 9.96 13.43 7.43
CA GLY A 322 9.05 12.35 7.04
C GLY A 322 8.64 11.53 8.26
N ASP A 323 7.35 11.38 8.47
CA ASP A 323 6.77 10.49 9.49
C ASP A 323 5.98 9.35 8.82
N LEU A 324 5.29 8.52 9.60
CA LEU A 324 4.59 7.34 9.11
C LEU A 324 3.70 7.66 7.89
N ASN A 325 2.76 8.60 8.00
CA ASN A 325 1.77 8.85 6.95
C ASN A 325 1.97 10.16 6.19
N ARG A 326 3.07 10.91 6.44
CA ARG A 326 3.22 12.25 5.86
C ARG A 326 4.65 12.73 5.71
N TYR A 327 4.85 13.61 4.73
CA TYR A 327 5.99 14.49 4.65
C TYR A 327 5.59 15.92 5.05
N THR A 328 6.43 16.54 5.86
CA THR A 328 6.18 17.84 6.48
C THR A 328 7.34 18.78 6.21
N LEU A 329 7.06 19.95 5.65
CA LEU A 329 8.02 21.03 5.45
C LEU A 329 8.14 21.84 6.74
N VAL A 330 9.37 22.06 7.20
CA VAL A 330 9.67 22.76 8.45
C VAL A 330 10.56 23.96 8.16
N ALA A 331 10.22 25.13 8.72
CA ALA A 331 11.08 26.31 8.64
C ALA A 331 12.23 26.22 9.65
N THR A 332 13.43 26.61 9.22
CA THR A 332 14.66 26.54 10.02
C THR A 332 15.37 27.90 10.08
N PRO A 333 14.76 28.90 10.74
CA PRO A 333 15.34 30.23 10.84
C PRO A 333 16.66 30.21 11.63
N ALA A 334 17.54 31.15 11.33
CA ALA A 334 18.80 31.31 12.07
C ALA A 334 18.52 31.58 13.55
N GLY A 335 19.12 30.78 14.45
CA GLY A 335 18.93 30.90 15.90
C GLY A 335 17.58 30.38 16.42
N GLY A 336 16.75 29.76 15.57
CA GLY A 336 15.52 29.09 15.99
C GLY A 336 15.74 27.80 16.78
N SER A 337 14.66 27.21 17.29
CA SER A 337 14.71 25.95 18.06
C SER A 337 15.04 24.72 17.20
N VAL A 338 14.93 24.83 15.87
CA VAL A 338 15.12 23.75 14.91
C VAL A 338 16.45 23.92 14.18
N SER A 339 17.23 22.83 14.05
CA SER A 339 18.53 22.88 13.37
C SER A 339 18.37 23.10 11.86
N ALA A 340 19.03 24.14 11.34
CA ALA A 340 19.13 24.40 9.90
C ALA A 340 20.16 23.50 9.19
N LYS A 341 21.03 22.80 9.94
CA LYS A 341 22.16 22.04 9.39
C LYS A 341 21.69 20.75 8.71
N VAL A 342 21.79 20.69 7.38
CA VAL A 342 21.63 19.47 6.59
C VAL A 342 23.02 18.87 6.28
N PRO A 343 23.21 17.55 6.44
CA PRO A 343 24.41 16.85 5.96
C PRO A 343 24.58 16.94 4.44
N VAL A 344 25.84 16.97 4.00
CA VAL A 344 26.20 16.84 2.58
C VAL A 344 27.12 15.63 2.43
N ARG A 345 26.82 14.72 1.50
CA ARG A 345 27.54 13.45 1.32
C ARG A 345 27.86 13.20 -0.15
N ALA A 346 29.04 12.65 -0.41
CA ALA A 346 29.45 12.28 -1.76
C ALA A 346 28.90 10.89 -2.13
N LEU A 347 28.39 10.76 -3.35
CA LEU A 347 28.09 9.47 -3.97
C LEU A 347 29.36 8.95 -4.66
N ALA A 348 29.59 7.64 -4.57
CA ALA A 348 30.65 6.96 -5.28
C ALA A 348 30.08 6.18 -6.47
N PHE A 349 30.77 6.21 -7.62
CA PHE A 349 30.43 5.32 -8.72
C PHE A 349 30.93 3.90 -8.42
N ASP A 350 30.02 2.93 -8.44
CA ASP A 350 30.33 1.52 -8.38
C ASP A 350 30.23 0.90 -9.78
N PRO A 351 31.37 0.54 -10.40
CA PRO A 351 31.40 -0.06 -11.74
C PRO A 351 30.81 -1.48 -11.75
N THR A 352 30.77 -2.18 -10.61
CA THR A 352 30.27 -3.55 -10.51
C THR A 352 28.75 -3.59 -10.68
N THR A 353 28.07 -2.66 -10.01
CA THR A 353 26.61 -2.52 -10.08
C THR A 353 26.17 -1.51 -11.14
N SER A 354 27.10 -0.84 -11.81
CA SER A 354 26.83 0.29 -12.72
C SER A 354 25.87 1.29 -12.09
N SER A 355 26.21 1.75 -10.88
CA SER A 355 25.36 2.66 -10.11
C SER A 355 26.19 3.71 -9.35
N TYR A 356 25.57 4.85 -9.05
CA TYR A 356 26.09 5.75 -8.02
C TYR A 356 25.52 5.32 -6.67
N SER A 357 26.35 5.24 -5.63
CA SER A 357 25.93 4.74 -4.34
C SER A 357 26.49 5.53 -3.17
N PHE A 358 25.77 5.48 -2.05
CA PHE A 358 26.21 5.95 -0.75
C PHE A 358 25.84 4.91 0.30
N THR A 359 26.74 4.66 1.25
CA THR A 359 26.49 3.81 2.42
C THR A 359 26.64 4.68 3.66
N SER A 360 25.61 4.74 4.50
CA SER A 360 25.64 5.53 5.72
C SER A 360 26.44 4.83 6.83
N ASN A 361 26.80 5.60 7.86
CA ASN A 361 27.41 5.08 9.08
C ASN A 361 26.37 4.59 10.11
N ASP A 362 25.09 4.49 9.70
CA ASP A 362 24.05 3.93 10.56
C ASP A 362 24.34 2.46 10.87
N THR A 363 23.74 1.95 11.94
CA THR A 363 23.81 0.51 12.25
C THR A 363 22.39 -0.02 12.37
N PRO A 364 21.91 -0.86 11.42
CA PRO A 364 22.57 -1.23 10.15
C PRO A 364 22.66 -0.04 9.17
N PRO A 365 23.63 -0.08 8.23
CA PRO A 365 23.85 1.01 7.28
C PRO A 365 22.70 1.13 6.29
N ILE A 366 22.36 2.37 5.93
CA ILE A 366 21.44 2.69 4.83
C ILE A 366 22.26 2.79 3.55
N ILE A 367 21.85 2.07 2.52
CA ILE A 367 22.48 2.09 1.21
C ILE A 367 21.54 2.81 0.24
N LEU A 368 21.98 3.93 -0.33
CA LEU A 368 21.31 4.59 -1.44
C LEU A 368 22.01 4.20 -2.72
N THR A 369 21.27 3.79 -3.74
CA THR A 369 21.82 3.47 -5.06
C THR A 369 20.96 4.03 -6.19
N PHE A 370 21.65 4.54 -7.21
CA PHE A 370 21.09 5.19 -8.39
C PHE A 370 21.64 4.48 -9.64
N PRO A 371 20.95 3.45 -10.15
CA PRO A 371 21.45 2.63 -11.24
C PRO A 371 21.43 3.38 -12.59
N ILE A 372 22.43 3.10 -13.42
CA ILE A 372 22.63 3.72 -14.73
C ILE A 372 22.91 2.69 -15.82
N ILE A 373 22.64 3.06 -17.07
CA ILE A 373 23.06 2.32 -18.26
C ILE A 373 24.32 2.99 -18.81
N HIS A 374 25.43 2.27 -18.78
CA HIS A 374 26.69 2.70 -19.38
C HIS A 374 26.74 2.26 -20.86
N LEU A 375 26.63 3.20 -21.80
CA LEU A 375 26.82 2.91 -23.22
C LEU A 375 28.32 2.84 -23.49
N GLY A 376 28.79 1.67 -23.92
CA GLY A 376 30.19 1.27 -23.90
C GLY A 376 31.21 2.22 -24.53
N GLY A 377 32.38 2.21 -23.91
CA GLY A 377 33.62 2.90 -24.24
C GLY A 377 34.39 3.06 -22.92
N ASP A 378 35.72 2.88 -22.91
CA ASP A 378 36.59 3.00 -21.72
C ASP A 378 36.64 4.42 -21.12
N SER A 379 35.64 5.25 -21.43
CA SER A 379 35.49 6.64 -21.01
C SER A 379 34.47 6.73 -19.89
N THR A 380 34.90 7.21 -18.73
CA THR A 380 34.03 7.59 -17.59
C THR A 380 33.27 8.90 -17.81
N THR A 381 33.34 9.47 -19.03
CA THR A 381 32.92 10.83 -19.34
C THR A 381 31.65 10.93 -20.19
N SER A 382 31.08 9.81 -20.64
CA SER A 382 29.80 9.81 -21.37
C SER A 382 28.66 9.97 -20.37
N PRO A 383 27.64 10.81 -20.65
CA PRO A 383 26.56 11.03 -19.69
C PRO A 383 25.82 9.72 -19.43
N ALA A 384 25.75 9.35 -18.15
CA ALA A 384 25.02 8.20 -17.68
C ALA A 384 23.53 8.32 -18.04
N ARG A 385 22.96 7.29 -18.67
CA ARG A 385 21.51 7.22 -18.89
C ARG A 385 20.85 6.55 -17.67
N PRO A 386 19.71 7.04 -17.16
CA PRO A 386 19.01 6.38 -16.06
C PRO A 386 18.61 4.94 -16.42
N ALA A 387 18.86 4.00 -15.51
CA ALA A 387 18.34 2.64 -15.63
C ALA A 387 16.91 2.55 -15.07
N GLN A 388 16.16 1.54 -15.52
CA GLN A 388 14.82 1.29 -14.99
C GLN A 388 14.92 0.65 -13.60
N VAL A 389 14.18 1.18 -12.64
CA VAL A 389 14.05 0.65 -11.28
C VAL A 389 12.70 -0.06 -11.15
N PRO A 390 12.62 -1.21 -10.43
CA PRO A 390 11.34 -1.86 -10.15
C PRO A 390 10.36 -0.93 -9.42
N THR A 391 9.08 -1.03 -9.77
CA THR A 391 8.02 -0.25 -9.10
C THR A 391 7.38 -1.08 -7.99
N TYR A 392 7.26 -0.50 -6.80
CA TYR A 392 6.48 -1.03 -5.70
C TYR A 392 5.13 -0.31 -5.61
N THR A 393 4.04 -1.06 -5.68
CA THR A 393 2.67 -0.52 -5.70
C THR A 393 1.94 -0.63 -4.36
N GLY A 394 2.63 -1.08 -3.30
CA GLY A 394 2.05 -1.15 -1.95
C GLY A 394 2.08 0.17 -1.18
N VAL A 395 2.80 1.18 -1.68
CA VAL A 395 2.75 2.56 -1.16
C VAL A 395 2.51 3.52 -2.31
N THR A 396 1.73 4.56 -2.06
CA THR A 396 1.63 5.72 -2.94
C THR A 396 1.83 7.00 -2.17
N LEU A 397 2.38 8.01 -2.84
CA LEU A 397 2.60 9.34 -2.29
C LEU A 397 1.72 10.35 -3.02
N SER A 398 0.92 11.11 -2.27
CA SER A 398 0.09 12.18 -2.84
C SER A 398 0.51 13.54 -2.29
N PRO A 399 0.67 14.57 -3.13
CA PRO A 399 0.90 15.94 -2.69
C PRO A 399 -0.34 16.46 -1.96
N LEU A 400 -0.12 17.10 -0.81
CA LEU A 400 -1.18 17.65 0.03
C LEU A 400 -0.64 18.90 0.72
N LEU A 401 -1.39 19.98 0.80
CA LEU A 401 -1.00 21.16 1.58
C LEU A 401 -1.88 21.32 2.81
N VAL A 402 -1.31 21.12 3.99
CA VAL A 402 -1.98 21.30 5.30
C VAL A 402 -1.64 22.69 5.87
N GLN A 403 -2.53 23.30 6.65
CA GLN A 403 -2.27 24.61 7.25
C GLN A 403 -1.07 24.57 8.22
N PRO A 404 -0.34 25.69 8.39
CA PRO A 404 0.80 25.73 9.29
C PRO A 404 0.42 25.45 10.75
N GLU A 405 1.21 24.61 11.41
CA GLU A 405 1.08 24.29 12.84
C GLU A 405 2.42 24.46 13.58
N SER A 406 2.35 24.84 14.85
CA SER A 406 3.54 24.87 15.72
C SER A 406 3.81 23.47 16.27
N LEU A 407 5.02 22.98 16.04
CA LEU A 407 5.48 21.71 16.58
C LEU A 407 5.72 21.81 18.09
N PRO A 408 5.43 20.75 18.86
CA PRO A 408 5.69 20.73 20.30
C PRO A 408 7.17 20.95 20.62
N ALA A 409 7.49 21.81 21.59
CA ALA A 409 8.87 22.12 21.96
C ALA A 409 9.68 20.93 22.50
N VAL A 410 9.00 19.86 22.92
CA VAL A 410 9.62 18.63 23.46
C VAL A 410 9.90 17.60 22.36
N GLU A 411 9.24 17.72 21.20
CA GLU A 411 9.30 16.77 20.08
C GLU A 411 9.75 17.51 18.82
N LEU A 412 10.97 18.04 18.86
CA LEU A 412 11.58 18.64 17.67
C LEU A 412 11.80 17.56 16.59
N PRO A 413 11.65 17.90 15.29
CA PRO A 413 11.84 16.94 14.21
C PRO A 413 13.25 16.34 14.21
N ASP A 414 13.32 15.01 14.16
CA ASP A 414 14.56 14.30 13.85
C ASP A 414 14.70 14.20 12.33
N PHE A 415 15.39 15.18 11.74
CA PHE A 415 15.57 15.23 10.30
C PHE A 415 16.48 14.11 9.82
N ARG A 416 15.89 13.19 9.04
CA ARG A 416 16.58 12.15 8.29
C ARG A 416 16.73 12.56 6.83
N ASP A 417 17.32 13.72 6.60
CA ASP A 417 17.56 14.29 5.29
C ASP A 417 19.07 14.48 5.01
N CYS A 418 19.42 14.49 3.73
CA CYS A 418 20.79 14.71 3.30
C CYS A 418 20.83 15.26 1.86
N ILE A 419 21.82 16.11 1.59
CA ILE A 419 22.18 16.47 0.21
C ILE A 419 23.24 15.48 -0.28
N TYR A 420 22.94 14.78 -1.36
CA TYR A 420 23.89 13.87 -2.02
C TYR A 420 24.46 14.51 -3.28
N CYS A 421 25.79 14.49 -3.40
CA CYS A 421 26.51 15.04 -4.53
C CYS A 421 27.09 13.91 -5.38
N PHE A 422 26.72 13.87 -6.65
CA PHE A 422 27.39 13.00 -7.62
C PHE A 422 28.84 13.46 -7.84
N PRO A 423 29.73 12.56 -8.28
CA PRO A 423 31.07 12.95 -8.72
C PRO A 423 30.99 14.05 -9.79
N ILE A 424 31.89 15.05 -9.73
CA ILE A 424 31.83 16.26 -10.58
C ILE A 424 31.84 15.88 -12.07
N GLU A 425 32.64 14.90 -12.42
CA GLU A 425 32.82 14.33 -13.75
C GLU A 425 31.54 13.70 -14.34
N SER A 426 30.55 13.35 -13.50
CA SER A 426 29.28 12.81 -13.97
C SER A 426 28.40 13.85 -14.66
N GLY A 427 28.59 15.14 -14.37
CA GLY A 427 27.72 16.23 -14.82
C GLY A 427 26.31 16.22 -14.21
N LEU A 428 26.03 15.34 -13.24
CA LEU A 428 24.72 15.23 -12.60
C LEU A 428 24.58 16.25 -11.44
N PRO A 429 23.43 16.92 -11.31
CA PRO A 429 23.20 17.86 -10.22
C PRO A 429 23.04 17.14 -8.87
N PRO A 430 23.34 17.80 -7.74
CA PRO A 430 23.08 17.22 -6.42
C PRO A 430 21.57 17.03 -6.19
N ILE A 431 21.25 16.11 -5.28
CA ILE A 431 19.88 15.75 -4.90
C ILE A 431 19.70 15.93 -3.40
N TYR A 432 18.49 16.28 -2.98
CA TYR A 432 18.07 16.30 -1.58
C TYR A 432 17.19 15.09 -1.33
N VAL A 433 17.57 14.22 -0.41
CA VAL A 433 16.83 13.01 -0.08
C VAL A 433 16.40 13.07 1.37
N VAL A 434 15.14 12.72 1.63
CA VAL A 434 14.56 12.62 2.98
C VAL A 434 13.95 11.23 3.16
N PHE A 435 14.27 10.59 4.28
CA PHE A 435 13.67 9.32 4.69
C PHE A 435 12.52 9.57 5.66
N ASN A 436 11.45 8.77 5.58
CA ASN A 436 10.41 8.80 6.62
C ASN A 436 10.72 7.84 7.77
N SER A 437 10.10 8.10 8.92
CA SER A 437 9.96 7.10 9.98
C SER A 437 8.77 6.17 9.70
N PRO A 438 8.91 4.84 9.84
CA PRO A 438 7.79 3.91 9.72
C PRO A 438 6.97 3.81 11.01
N TYR A 439 7.33 4.55 12.05
CA TYR A 439 6.61 4.61 13.33
C TYR A 439 6.46 6.06 13.77
N GLU A 440 5.26 6.43 14.21
CA GLU A 440 4.98 7.78 14.68
C GLU A 440 5.90 8.15 15.85
N GLY A 441 6.57 9.30 15.71
CA GLY A 441 7.43 9.86 16.75
C GLY A 441 8.68 9.05 17.09
N ALA A 442 9.08 8.08 16.26
CA ALA A 442 10.37 7.41 16.42
C ALA A 442 11.52 8.32 15.97
N THR A 443 12.56 8.41 16.79
CA THR A 443 13.66 9.38 16.66
C THR A 443 15.04 8.75 16.72
N THR A 444 15.12 7.42 16.84
CA THR A 444 16.39 6.74 17.06
C THR A 444 16.36 5.36 16.46
N ARG A 445 17.38 5.02 15.67
CA ARG A 445 17.59 3.65 15.21
C ARG A 445 18.36 2.88 16.27
N GLY A 446 17.80 1.76 16.72
CA GLY A 446 18.45 0.85 17.65
C GLY A 446 19.71 0.24 17.04
N LYS A 447 20.79 0.18 17.83
CA LYS A 447 22.11 -0.28 17.39
C LYS A 447 22.11 -1.78 17.11
N TYR A 448 21.38 -2.56 17.91
CA TYR A 448 21.36 -4.02 17.81
C TYR A 448 20.14 -4.52 17.04
N SER A 449 18.97 -3.98 17.34
CA SER A 449 17.70 -4.28 16.70
C SER A 449 17.63 -3.75 15.27
N GLY A 450 18.27 -2.62 14.99
CA GLY A 450 18.12 -1.87 13.73
C GLY A 450 16.77 -1.18 13.56
N ARG A 451 15.86 -1.31 14.54
CA ARG A 451 14.50 -0.74 14.48
C ARG A 451 14.52 0.75 14.85
N LEU A 452 13.69 1.54 14.17
CA LEU A 452 13.40 2.90 14.61
C LEU A 452 12.44 2.86 15.79
N PHE A 453 12.76 3.59 16.85
CA PHE A 453 11.91 3.73 18.03
C PHE A 453 12.15 5.07 18.73
N ASN A 454 11.33 5.38 19.74
CA ASN A 454 11.49 6.53 20.62
C ASN A 454 11.98 6.08 22.01
N PRO A 455 13.27 6.28 22.35
CA PRO A 455 13.81 5.89 23.65
C PRO A 455 13.12 6.56 24.85
N ALA A 456 12.60 7.78 24.68
CA ALA A 456 11.90 8.50 25.75
C ALA A 456 10.50 7.92 26.04
N LYS A 457 9.91 7.19 25.06
CA LYS A 457 8.59 6.52 25.19
C LYS A 457 8.71 4.99 25.31
N ALA A 458 9.88 4.47 25.68
CA ALA A 458 10.17 3.03 25.72
C ALA A 458 9.99 2.36 27.10
N GLY A 459 9.41 3.05 28.09
CA GLY A 459 9.18 2.47 29.42
C GLY A 459 10.43 2.33 30.29
N GLY A 460 11.38 3.27 30.15
CA GLY A 460 12.62 3.32 30.92
C GLY A 460 13.89 3.30 30.04
N PRO A 461 15.07 3.52 30.64
CA PRO A 461 16.33 3.56 29.90
C PRO A 461 16.66 2.21 29.24
N ILE A 462 17.52 2.23 28.22
CA ILE A 462 18.16 1.02 27.70
C ILE A 462 19.21 0.57 28.71
N LEU A 463 19.20 -0.71 29.06
CA LEU A 463 20.10 -1.33 30.02
C LEU A 463 21.05 -2.29 29.29
N ASP A 464 22.20 -2.59 29.88
CA ASP A 464 23.11 -3.61 29.36
C ASP A 464 22.80 -4.96 30.05
N LEU A 465 21.87 -5.74 29.47
CA LEU A 465 21.38 -6.99 30.06
C LEU A 465 21.93 -8.22 29.31
N ASP A 466 21.97 -9.35 30.03
CA ASP A 466 22.43 -10.64 29.52
C ASP A 466 21.34 -11.70 29.69
N TRP A 467 20.91 -12.28 28.58
CA TRP A 467 19.91 -13.34 28.54
C TRP A 467 20.51 -14.75 28.74
N THR A 468 21.83 -14.91 28.61
CA THR A 468 22.47 -16.24 28.55
C THR A 468 22.39 -17.02 29.86
N SER A 469 22.29 -16.31 30.99
CA SER A 469 22.21 -16.87 32.34
C SER A 469 20.78 -17.13 32.82
N ALA A 470 19.76 -16.87 31.98
CA ALA A 470 18.36 -16.99 32.37
C ALA A 470 17.98 -18.41 32.83
N ALA A 471 17.29 -18.47 33.98
CA ALA A 471 16.71 -19.68 34.53
C ALA A 471 15.19 -19.61 34.47
N LEU A 472 14.56 -20.65 33.94
CA LEU A 472 13.10 -20.71 33.84
C LEU A 472 12.47 -20.93 35.21
N SER A 473 11.35 -20.27 35.43
CA SER A 473 10.48 -20.47 36.58
C SER A 473 9.02 -20.50 36.15
N GLN A 474 8.16 -21.17 36.94
CA GLN A 474 6.72 -21.19 36.68
C GLN A 474 6.16 -19.76 36.66
N ALA A 475 6.52 -18.93 37.64
CA ALA A 475 6.09 -17.54 37.72
C ALA A 475 6.47 -16.74 36.47
N GLY A 476 7.70 -16.87 35.96
CA GLY A 476 8.07 -16.17 34.74
C GLY A 476 7.38 -16.71 33.49
N ILE A 477 7.12 -18.02 33.39
CA ILE A 477 6.31 -18.57 32.29
C ILE A 477 4.89 -18.00 32.32
N ASP A 478 4.35 -17.76 33.51
CA ASP A 478 3.04 -17.14 33.66
C ASP A 478 3.05 -15.64 33.29
N LEU A 479 4.16 -14.93 33.53
CA LEU A 479 4.37 -13.57 33.01
C LEU A 479 4.48 -13.53 31.48
N VAL A 480 5.21 -14.48 30.88
CA VAL A 480 5.29 -14.61 29.42
C VAL A 480 3.88 -14.76 28.83
N LYS A 481 3.07 -15.69 29.36
CA LYS A 481 1.68 -15.87 28.91
C LYS A 481 0.85 -14.60 29.06
N LEU A 482 1.00 -13.90 30.17
CA LEU A 482 0.28 -12.66 30.45
C LEU A 482 0.60 -11.58 29.42
N HIS A 483 1.88 -11.43 29.08
CA HIS A 483 2.33 -10.46 28.09
C HIS A 483 1.90 -10.84 26.68
N THR A 484 2.21 -12.05 26.21
CA THR A 484 1.88 -12.49 24.85
C THR A 484 0.36 -12.58 24.63
N GLY A 485 -0.41 -12.87 25.70
CA GLY A 485 -1.86 -12.93 25.66
C GLY A 485 -2.54 -11.56 25.56
N ARG A 486 -1.78 -10.46 25.63
CA ARG A 486 -2.26 -9.10 25.34
C ARG A 486 -2.68 -8.94 23.88
N PHE A 487 -1.97 -9.60 22.97
CA PHE A 487 -2.09 -9.41 21.53
C PHE A 487 -3.06 -10.44 20.90
N ARG A 488 -3.32 -10.30 19.60
CA ARG A 488 -4.05 -11.33 18.83
C ARG A 488 -3.39 -12.71 19.01
N PRO A 489 -4.18 -13.80 19.05
CA PRO A 489 -3.63 -15.14 19.25
C PRO A 489 -2.52 -15.46 18.26
N SER A 490 -1.44 -16.09 18.74
CA SER A 490 -0.31 -16.53 17.90
C SER A 490 0.04 -17.98 18.20
N ASP A 491 0.01 -18.82 17.17
CA ASP A 491 0.43 -20.22 17.19
C ASP A 491 1.91 -20.33 17.55
N ALA A 492 2.74 -19.41 17.06
CA ALA A 492 4.17 -19.36 17.38
C ALA A 492 4.39 -19.16 18.88
N ASN A 493 3.69 -18.20 19.48
CA ASN A 493 3.71 -17.97 20.92
C ASN A 493 3.21 -19.19 21.69
N ALA A 494 2.14 -19.84 21.23
CA ALA A 494 1.62 -21.05 21.86
C ALA A 494 2.65 -22.19 21.89
N ILE A 495 3.38 -22.40 20.78
CA ILE A 495 4.46 -23.38 20.67
C ILE A 495 5.61 -23.04 21.62
N MET A 496 6.05 -21.79 21.65
CA MET A 496 7.13 -21.36 22.55
C MET A 496 6.74 -21.52 24.02
N ILE A 497 5.53 -21.14 24.42
CA ILE A 497 5.04 -21.29 25.80
C ILE A 497 4.92 -22.76 26.22
N ASP A 498 4.40 -23.64 25.36
CA ASP A 498 4.34 -25.08 25.64
C ASP A 498 5.75 -25.68 25.77
N ARG A 499 6.67 -25.24 24.92
CA ARG A 499 8.08 -25.64 24.97
C ARG A 499 8.74 -25.22 26.28
N LEU A 500 8.55 -23.99 26.75
CA LEU A 500 9.05 -23.52 28.04
C LEU A 500 8.55 -24.39 29.22
N LYS A 501 7.28 -24.81 29.20
CA LYS A 501 6.72 -25.73 30.22
C LYS A 501 7.39 -27.10 30.17
N LYS A 502 7.62 -27.65 28.98
CA LYS A 502 8.32 -28.95 28.81
C LYS A 502 9.76 -28.89 29.31
N ILE A 503 10.45 -27.76 29.09
CA ILE A 503 11.80 -27.53 29.62
C ILE A 503 11.77 -27.46 31.15
N LEU A 504 10.82 -26.73 31.75
CA LEU A 504 10.67 -26.65 33.21
C LEU A 504 10.43 -28.03 33.85
N LEU A 505 9.72 -28.92 33.15
CA LEU A 505 9.48 -30.31 33.56
C LEU A 505 10.66 -31.26 33.29
N GLY A 506 11.79 -30.76 32.77
CA GLY A 506 12.96 -31.57 32.41
C GLY A 506 12.76 -32.48 31.20
N LYS A 507 11.70 -32.27 30.40
CA LYS A 507 11.38 -33.08 29.22
C LYS A 507 12.13 -32.64 27.97
N LEU A 508 12.63 -31.40 27.97
CA LEU A 508 13.42 -30.81 26.88
C LEU A 508 14.63 -30.09 27.47
N VAL A 509 15.71 -30.07 26.70
CA VAL A 509 16.89 -29.27 27.02
C VAL A 509 16.63 -27.82 26.60
N ILE A 510 16.95 -26.88 27.48
CA ILE A 510 16.87 -25.45 27.19
C ILE A 510 17.90 -25.05 26.14
N THR A 511 17.51 -24.20 25.20
CA THR A 511 18.37 -23.63 24.17
C THR A 511 18.46 -22.10 24.31
N ASP A 512 19.36 -21.48 23.54
CA ASP A 512 19.51 -20.03 23.53
C ASP A 512 18.25 -19.30 23.04
N VAL A 513 17.53 -19.88 22.08
CA VAL A 513 16.26 -19.32 21.59
C VAL A 513 15.22 -19.28 22.71
N ASP A 514 15.14 -20.34 23.52
CA ASP A 514 14.21 -20.42 24.65
C ASP A 514 14.52 -19.34 25.70
N LYS A 515 15.81 -19.12 25.98
CA LYS A 515 16.25 -18.08 26.92
C LYS A 515 15.95 -16.68 26.40
N ARG A 516 16.31 -16.38 25.15
CA ARG A 516 16.06 -15.07 24.53
C ARG A 516 14.57 -14.74 24.55
N PHE A 517 13.73 -15.65 24.07
CA PHE A 517 12.27 -15.48 24.10
C PHE A 517 11.78 -15.21 25.53
N TYR A 518 12.13 -16.09 26.48
CA TYR A 518 11.69 -15.95 27.87
C TYR A 518 12.08 -14.60 28.50
N THR A 519 13.33 -14.16 28.33
CA THR A 519 13.80 -12.89 28.90
C THR A 519 13.24 -11.68 28.18
N HIS A 520 13.06 -11.78 26.86
CA HIS A 520 12.50 -10.72 26.02
C HIS A 520 11.05 -10.42 26.44
N GLU A 521 10.16 -11.42 26.44
CA GLU A 521 8.73 -11.20 26.74
C GLU A 521 8.51 -10.64 28.15
N ILE A 522 9.31 -11.07 29.14
CA ILE A 522 9.21 -10.55 30.52
C ILE A 522 9.68 -9.10 30.59
N ARG A 523 10.80 -8.77 29.94
CA ARG A 523 11.36 -7.41 29.96
C ARG A 523 10.48 -6.42 29.21
N GLU A 524 9.88 -6.84 28.11
CA GLU A 524 8.93 -6.03 27.35
C GLU A 524 7.70 -5.73 28.22
N LEU A 525 7.15 -6.72 28.95
CA LEU A 525 6.06 -6.53 29.91
C LEU A 525 6.37 -5.48 30.99
N GLU A 526 7.60 -5.49 31.54
CA GLU A 526 8.02 -4.50 32.53
C GLU A 526 8.00 -3.08 31.96
N ARG A 527 8.42 -2.91 30.69
CA ARG A 527 8.37 -1.62 30.00
C ARG A 527 6.94 -1.16 29.77
N PHE A 528 6.04 -2.06 29.37
CA PHE A 528 4.60 -1.76 29.29
C PHE A 528 4.03 -1.26 30.63
N ARG A 529 4.37 -1.93 31.73
CA ARG A 529 3.96 -1.52 33.08
C ARG A 529 4.54 -0.17 33.48
N ALA A 530 5.79 0.11 33.14
CA ALA A 530 6.43 1.40 33.39
C ALA A 530 5.77 2.56 32.64
N LEU A 531 5.14 2.28 31.49
CA LEU A 531 4.32 3.23 30.75
C LEU A 531 2.88 3.35 31.28
N GLY A 532 2.51 2.58 32.32
CA GLY A 532 1.16 2.57 32.89
C GLY A 532 0.14 1.79 32.06
N VAL A 533 0.57 0.96 31.10
CA VAL A 533 -0.33 0.11 30.33
C VAL A 533 -0.80 -1.06 31.20
N VAL A 534 -2.11 -1.28 31.24
CA VAL A 534 -2.72 -2.37 32.01
C VAL A 534 -2.35 -3.73 31.43
N ASP A 535 -2.06 -4.70 32.29
CA ASP A 535 -1.75 -6.07 31.87
C ASP A 535 -2.91 -6.68 31.06
N GLY A 536 -2.58 -7.33 29.95
CA GLY A 536 -3.56 -7.97 29.05
C GLY A 536 -4.36 -7.01 28.16
N VAL A 537 -4.13 -5.69 28.23
CA VAL A 537 -4.78 -4.70 27.35
C VAL A 537 -3.84 -4.27 26.23
N GLU A 538 -4.23 -4.47 24.98
CA GLU A 538 -3.54 -3.96 23.80
C GLU A 538 -3.85 -2.47 23.62
N PRO A 539 -2.82 -1.58 23.57
CA PRO A 539 -3.04 -0.17 23.29
C PRO A 539 -3.63 0.05 21.89
N ASN A 540 -4.58 1.00 21.78
CA ASN A 540 -5.13 1.42 20.50
C ASN A 540 -4.34 2.61 19.95
N ASP A 541 -3.11 2.36 19.52
CA ASP A 541 -2.13 3.36 19.09
C ASP A 541 -1.37 2.95 17.83
N ASP A 542 -1.97 2.10 17.00
CA ASP A 542 -1.37 1.55 15.77
C ASP A 542 0.01 0.90 15.99
N GLY A 543 0.27 0.39 17.20
CA GLY A 543 1.47 -0.36 17.55
C GLY A 543 2.67 0.50 17.96
N VAL A 544 2.48 1.80 18.23
CA VAL A 544 3.57 2.72 18.62
C VAL A 544 4.22 2.30 19.95
N ILE A 545 3.43 2.05 21.00
CA ILE A 545 3.93 1.60 22.31
C ILE A 545 4.61 0.24 22.16
N TRP A 546 3.99 -0.69 21.42
CA TRP A 546 4.60 -1.99 21.16
C TRP A 546 5.97 -1.82 20.51
N ASN A 547 6.07 -1.05 19.43
CA ASN A 547 7.35 -0.86 18.75
C ASN A 547 8.41 -0.25 19.67
N ASN A 548 8.06 0.77 20.46
CA ASN A 548 9.00 1.43 21.36
C ASN A 548 9.52 0.50 22.46
N THR A 549 8.62 -0.27 23.08
CA THR A 549 8.98 -1.22 24.15
C THR A 549 9.71 -2.44 23.62
N HIS A 550 9.27 -2.97 22.47
CA HIS A 550 9.87 -4.11 21.79
C HIS A 550 11.30 -3.80 21.33
N ALA A 551 11.50 -2.71 20.59
CA ALA A 551 12.82 -2.31 20.11
C ALA A 551 13.79 -2.07 21.28
N ALA A 552 13.34 -1.38 22.33
CA ALA A 552 14.15 -1.15 23.52
C ALA A 552 14.52 -2.44 24.27
N THR A 553 13.65 -3.45 24.25
CA THR A 553 13.95 -4.76 24.84
C THR A 553 14.98 -5.54 24.02
N LEU A 554 14.91 -5.47 22.69
CA LEU A 554 15.94 -6.02 21.81
C LEU A 554 17.30 -5.34 22.06
N GLU A 555 17.31 -4.01 22.23
CA GLU A 555 18.52 -3.26 22.60
C GLU A 555 19.08 -3.69 23.95
N ASP A 556 18.21 -3.90 24.96
CA ASP A 556 18.64 -4.33 26.30
C ASP A 556 19.50 -5.60 26.26
N TYR A 557 19.09 -6.55 25.41
CA TYR A 557 19.71 -7.86 25.28
C TYR A 557 20.68 -8.00 24.10
N LYS A 558 20.90 -6.91 23.35
CA LYS A 558 21.75 -6.88 22.14
C LYS A 558 21.31 -7.88 21.08
N VAL A 559 20.01 -8.10 20.96
CA VAL A 559 19.40 -9.06 20.02
C VAL A 559 18.96 -8.31 18.77
N LYS A 560 19.20 -8.90 17.59
CA LYS A 560 18.70 -8.34 16.32
C LYS A 560 17.20 -8.56 16.21
N ASP A 561 16.53 -7.69 15.47
CA ASP A 561 15.13 -7.91 15.10
C ASP A 561 15.03 -8.97 14.00
N ALA A 562 15.21 -10.23 14.38
CA ALA A 562 15.19 -11.39 13.52
C ALA A 562 14.35 -12.48 14.18
N PHE A 563 13.33 -12.96 13.46
CA PHE A 563 12.31 -13.85 14.00
C PHE A 563 12.92 -15.16 14.52
N GLU A 564 13.94 -15.69 13.84
CA GLU A 564 14.68 -16.90 14.23
C GLU A 564 15.54 -16.75 15.50
N LEU A 565 15.76 -15.53 15.98
CA LEU A 565 16.46 -15.34 17.26
C LEU A 565 15.53 -15.53 18.46
N LEU A 566 14.22 -15.28 18.29
CA LEU A 566 13.21 -15.41 19.34
C LEU A 566 12.34 -16.67 19.17
N TYR A 567 12.21 -17.21 17.97
CA TYR A 567 11.33 -18.36 17.70
C TYR A 567 12.09 -19.57 17.19
N THR A 568 11.69 -20.75 17.68
CA THR A 568 12.23 -22.04 17.18
C THR A 568 11.69 -22.36 15.79
N PRO A 569 12.36 -23.22 15.00
CA PRO A 569 11.86 -23.62 13.68
C PRO A 569 10.42 -24.14 13.68
N ASP A 570 10.02 -24.88 14.70
CA ASP A 570 8.64 -25.37 14.85
C ASP A 570 7.64 -24.23 15.06
N ALA A 571 8.02 -23.21 15.84
CA ALA A 571 7.20 -22.02 16.09
C ALA A 571 7.09 -21.15 14.82
N ILE A 572 8.18 -21.01 14.06
CA ILE A 572 8.19 -20.29 12.77
C ILE A 572 7.29 -20.98 11.75
N GLU A 573 7.33 -22.31 11.70
CA GLU A 573 6.45 -23.09 10.83
C GLU A 573 4.98 -23.00 11.25
N ALA A 574 4.71 -22.92 12.55
CA ALA A 574 3.37 -22.66 13.09
C ALA A 574 2.85 -21.27 12.69
N ASP A 575 3.68 -20.24 12.82
CA ASP A 575 3.39 -18.88 12.37
C ASP A 575 2.99 -18.85 10.89
N ARG A 576 3.82 -19.44 10.02
CA ARG A 576 3.54 -19.56 8.58
C ARG A 576 2.18 -20.21 8.31
N LYS A 577 1.88 -21.32 9.00
CA LYS A 577 0.60 -22.02 8.86
C LYS A 577 -0.57 -21.21 9.38
N GLN A 578 -0.39 -20.42 10.43
CA GLN A 578 -1.41 -19.52 10.95
C GLN A 578 -1.72 -18.43 9.93
N SER A 579 -0.70 -17.74 9.42
CA SER A 579 -0.87 -16.72 8.38
C SER A 579 -1.62 -17.30 7.17
N GLU A 580 -1.30 -18.54 6.76
CA GLU A 580 -2.00 -19.22 5.67
C GLU A 580 -3.47 -19.56 5.96
N ARG A 581 -3.84 -19.79 7.23
CA ARG A 581 -5.23 -20.04 7.64
C ARG A 581 -6.02 -18.74 7.75
N GLU A 582 -5.47 -17.74 8.42
CA GLU A 582 -6.10 -16.42 8.54
C GLU A 582 -6.32 -15.78 7.18
N TYR A 583 -5.37 -15.96 6.26
CA TYR A 583 -5.51 -15.61 4.86
C TYR A 583 -6.71 -16.29 4.19
N LYS A 584 -6.96 -17.58 4.47
CA LYS A 584 -8.12 -18.30 3.94
C LYS A 584 -9.44 -17.85 4.57
N GLU A 585 -9.42 -17.44 5.84
CA GLU A 585 -10.60 -17.03 6.60
C GLU A 585 -11.06 -15.59 6.31
N LEU A 586 -10.14 -14.69 5.95
CA LEU A 586 -10.46 -13.29 5.59
C LEU A 586 -11.16 -13.11 4.24
N GLY A 587 -11.26 -14.16 3.42
CA GLY A 587 -11.77 -14.01 2.07
C GLY A 587 -11.28 -15.05 1.07
N GLY A 588 -10.34 -15.93 1.42
CA GLY A 588 -9.93 -17.04 0.57
C GLY A 588 -10.95 -18.19 0.54
N VAL A 589 -12.21 -17.96 0.18
CA VAL A 589 -13.19 -19.07 0.12
C VAL A 589 -13.20 -19.71 -1.25
N LYS A 590 -12.55 -20.89 -1.26
CA LYS A 590 -12.51 -22.05 -2.17
C LYS A 590 -12.23 -21.83 -3.66
#